data_AF-A0A4Q6AP02-F1
#
_entry.id   AF-A0A4Q6AP02-F1
#
_cell.length_a   1.000
_cell.length_b   1.000
_cell.length_c   1.000
_cell.angle_alpha   90.00
_cell.angle_beta   90.00
_cell.angle_gamma   90.00
#
_symmetry.space_group_name_H-M   'P 1'
#
loop_
_entity.id
_entity.type
_entity.pdbx_description
1 polymer ?
#
loop_
_entity_poly.entity_id
_entity_poly.type
_entity_poly.pdbx_seq_one_letter_code
_entity_poly.pdbx_strand_id
1 'polypeptide(L)'
;MKKLFFLIGLIAVLASCRSTRTISNAVTKKDTAGKVTAVALIDTQQLIREALQQVEANYIDYKTFSAKVAIDYKGTDGKEYGVNANIKMYRDSAIWISANAILGIEAMRVLVTKDSVKLLNKLEKVYTARSIGFLQEVTSLPLNLATLQEMIIGNPVYLDSNIVRYTAGNGVIGLMSLGVYFKNLL
;
A
#
# COMPACT_ATOMS: atom_id res chain seq x y z
N MET A 1 -39.81 -22.62 32.96
CA MET A 1 -38.39 -23.06 32.84
C MET A 1 -37.78 -22.81 31.45
N LYS A 2 -38.45 -23.12 30.32
CA LYS A 2 -37.90 -22.88 28.96
C LYS A 2 -37.65 -21.40 28.60
N LYS A 3 -38.47 -20.46 29.08
CA LYS A 3 -38.29 -19.01 28.86
C LYS A 3 -37.08 -18.43 29.60
N LEU A 4 -36.65 -19.04 30.71
CA LEU A 4 -35.48 -18.62 31.47
C LEU A 4 -34.18 -19.03 30.76
N PHE A 5 -34.17 -20.22 30.13
CA PHE A 5 -33.05 -20.67 29.30
C PHE A 5 -32.87 -19.82 28.03
N PHE A 6 -33.95 -19.38 27.40
CA PHE A 6 -33.88 -18.47 26.25
C PHE A 6 -33.34 -17.07 26.64
N LEU A 7 -33.68 -16.57 27.82
CA LEU A 7 -33.21 -15.28 28.30
C LEU A 7 -31.70 -15.32 28.65
N ILE A 8 -31.23 -16.40 29.26
CA ILE A 8 -29.80 -16.60 29.59
C ILE A 8 -28.97 -16.77 28.31
N GLY A 9 -29.50 -17.46 27.30
CA GLY A 9 -28.86 -17.60 25.99
C GLY A 9 -28.70 -16.26 25.25
N LEU A 10 -29.70 -15.36 25.34
CA LEU A 10 -29.66 -14.06 24.68
C LEU A 10 -28.65 -13.09 25.34
N ILE A 11 -28.49 -13.16 26.67
CA ILE A 11 -27.52 -12.36 27.41
C ILE A 11 -26.07 -12.79 27.11
N ALA A 12 -25.84 -14.09 26.90
CA ALA A 12 -24.51 -14.60 26.54
C ALA A 12 -24.03 -14.13 25.16
N VAL A 13 -24.94 -13.91 24.21
CA VAL A 13 -24.61 -13.43 22.85
C VAL A 13 -24.25 -11.94 22.85
N LEU A 14 -24.85 -11.14 23.74
CA LEU A 14 -24.58 -9.69 23.85
C LEU A 14 -23.28 -9.38 24.63
N ALA A 15 -22.74 -10.34 25.40
CA ALA A 15 -21.46 -10.19 26.11
C ALA A 15 -20.22 -10.47 25.24
N SER A 16 -20.40 -10.83 23.95
CA SER A 16 -19.31 -11.15 23.01
C SER A 16 -18.65 -9.91 22.38
N CYS A 17 -19.18 -8.71 22.64
CA CYS A 17 -18.56 -7.46 22.20
C CYS A 17 -17.28 -7.17 22.96
N ARG A 18 -16.13 -7.63 22.45
CA ARG A 18 -14.81 -7.14 22.88
C ARG A 18 -14.71 -5.65 22.54
N SER A 19 -14.66 -4.82 23.57
CA SER A 19 -14.35 -3.39 23.47
C SER A 19 -12.96 -3.19 22.85
N THR A 20 -12.85 -2.22 21.93
CA THR A 20 -11.58 -1.85 21.31
C THR A 20 -10.63 -1.30 22.38
N ARG A 21 -9.40 -1.83 22.47
CA ARG A 21 -8.40 -1.32 23.41
C ARG A 21 -7.92 0.04 22.92
N THR A 22 -8.23 1.09 23.68
CA THR A 22 -7.63 2.40 23.50
C THR A 22 -6.16 2.33 23.92
N ILE A 23 -5.27 2.70 22.99
CA ILE A 23 -3.84 2.84 23.28
C ILE A 23 -3.69 4.10 24.14
N SER A 24 -3.42 3.90 25.43
CA SER A 24 -3.02 4.99 26.32
C SER A 24 -1.61 5.41 25.95
N ASN A 25 -1.45 6.65 25.50
CA ASN A 25 -0.15 7.30 25.35
C ASN A 25 0.50 7.46 26.72
N ALA A 26 1.24 6.45 27.16
CA ALA A 26 2.19 6.61 28.24
C ALA A 26 3.40 7.40 27.71
N VAL A 27 3.33 8.73 27.79
CA VAL A 27 4.51 9.59 27.68
C VAL A 27 5.33 9.39 28.96
N THR A 28 6.20 8.38 28.96
CA THR A 28 7.31 8.32 29.92
C THR A 28 8.42 9.24 29.41
N LYS A 29 8.61 10.37 30.09
CA LYS A 29 9.90 11.07 30.08
C LYS A 29 10.97 10.06 30.45
N LYS A 30 11.82 9.69 29.48
CA LYS A 30 13.05 8.95 29.75
C LYS A 30 14.18 9.96 29.81
N ASP A 31 14.69 10.15 31.02
CA ASP A 31 15.78 11.06 31.33
C ASP A 31 17.06 10.70 30.55
N THR A 32 17.68 11.75 30.01
CA THR A 32 19.02 11.76 29.45
C THR A 32 20.03 11.56 30.57
N ALA A 33 20.55 10.34 30.74
CA ALA A 33 21.90 10.03 31.26
C ALA A 33 22.02 8.52 31.53
N GLY A 34 22.09 7.73 30.46
CA GLY A 34 22.49 6.32 30.53
C GLY A 34 23.77 6.13 29.74
N LYS A 35 24.87 5.85 30.46
CA LYS A 35 26.22 5.48 30.00
C LYS A 35 26.33 5.17 28.51
N VAL A 36 27.20 5.92 27.82
CA VAL A 36 27.77 5.57 26.52
C VAL A 36 28.61 4.31 26.73
N THR A 37 27.97 3.15 26.72
CA THR A 37 28.66 1.89 26.52
C THR A 37 29.20 1.94 25.10
N ALA A 38 30.53 1.84 24.96
CA ALA A 38 31.23 1.89 23.69
C ALA A 38 30.46 1.11 22.61
N VAL A 39 29.85 1.84 21.68
CA VAL A 39 29.22 1.27 20.49
C VAL A 39 30.38 0.62 19.74
N ALA A 40 30.35 -0.71 19.65
CA ALA A 40 31.18 -1.42 18.68
C ALA A 40 31.10 -0.64 17.36
N LEU A 41 32.23 -0.41 16.69
CA LEU A 41 32.28 0.26 15.39
C LEU A 41 31.49 -0.57 14.37
N ILE A 42 30.16 -0.51 14.41
CA ILE A 42 29.29 -1.15 13.45
C ILE A 42 29.40 -0.27 12.22
N ASP A 43 30.03 -0.83 11.18
CA ASP A 43 30.16 -0.19 9.88
C ASP A 43 28.75 0.17 9.38
N THR A 44 28.49 1.47 9.19
CA THR A 44 27.20 1.95 8.66
C THR A 44 26.91 1.30 7.30
N GLN A 45 27.95 0.98 6.52
CA GLN A 45 27.78 0.28 5.25
C GLN A 45 27.32 -1.15 5.43
N GLN A 46 27.75 -1.83 6.50
CA GLN A 46 27.25 -3.16 6.82
C GLN A 46 25.76 -3.11 7.17
N LEU A 47 25.34 -2.14 7.98
CA LEU A 47 23.92 -1.97 8.34
C LEU A 47 23.04 -1.64 7.13
N ILE A 48 23.53 -0.81 6.21
CA ILE A 48 22.83 -0.52 4.96
C ILE A 48 22.69 -1.80 4.12
N ARG A 49 23.77 -2.58 3.98
CA ARG A 49 23.75 -3.85 3.24
C ARG A 49 22.75 -4.84 3.85
N GLU A 50 22.77 -5.00 5.17
CA GLU A 50 21.85 -5.89 5.88
C GLU A 50 20.39 -5.45 5.68
N ALA A 51 20.10 -4.14 5.76
CA ALA A 51 18.76 -3.62 5.51
C ALA A 51 18.29 -3.86 4.06
N LEU A 52 19.17 -3.63 3.06
CA LEU A 52 18.85 -3.89 1.65
C LEU A 52 18.65 -5.39 1.37
N GLN A 53 19.47 -6.25 1.98
CA GLN A 53 19.31 -7.71 1.89
C GLN A 53 17.97 -8.16 2.48
N GLN A 54 17.50 -7.55 3.57
CA GLN A 54 16.18 -7.85 4.12
C GLN A 54 15.07 -7.43 3.16
N VAL A 55 15.18 -6.29 2.49
CA VAL A 55 14.22 -5.86 1.46
C VAL A 55 14.19 -6.86 0.30
N GLU A 56 15.35 -7.27 -0.20
CA GLU A 56 15.47 -8.25 -1.28
C GLU A 56 14.91 -9.62 -0.87
N ALA A 57 15.21 -10.08 0.35
CA ALA A 57 14.71 -11.36 0.86
C ALA A 57 13.18 -11.40 1.05
N ASN A 58 12.53 -10.23 1.18
CA ASN A 58 11.08 -10.11 1.29
C ASN A 58 10.42 -9.66 -0.02
N TYR A 59 11.16 -9.62 -1.13
CA TYR A 59 10.60 -9.30 -2.43
C TYR A 59 9.57 -10.34 -2.85
N ILE A 60 8.39 -9.88 -3.25
CA ILE A 60 7.26 -10.74 -3.60
C ILE A 60 7.37 -11.09 -5.09
N ASP A 61 7.76 -12.33 -5.41
CA ASP A 61 7.66 -12.87 -6.76
C ASP A 61 6.29 -13.52 -6.99
N TYR A 62 5.74 -13.36 -8.19
CA TYR A 62 4.44 -13.90 -8.56
C TYR A 62 4.30 -14.06 -10.07
N LYS A 63 3.49 -15.04 -10.48
CA LYS A 63 3.05 -15.17 -11.88
C LYS A 63 1.70 -14.47 -12.11
N THR A 64 0.76 -14.70 -11.18
CA THR A 64 -0.58 -14.12 -11.17
C THR A 64 -0.88 -13.57 -9.79
N PHE A 65 -1.61 -12.46 -9.73
CA PHE A 65 -2.09 -11.88 -8.49
C PHE A 65 -3.58 -11.55 -8.61
N SER A 66 -4.32 -11.67 -7.52
CA SER A 66 -5.72 -11.27 -7.43
C SER A 66 -6.01 -10.63 -6.08
N ALA A 67 -6.65 -9.46 -6.08
CA ALA A 67 -7.04 -8.75 -4.87
C ALA A 67 -8.43 -8.16 -4.99
N LYS A 68 -9.09 -8.01 -3.84
CA LYS A 68 -10.29 -7.20 -3.66
C LYS A 68 -9.94 -6.03 -2.77
N VAL A 69 -10.22 -4.82 -3.24
CA VAL A 69 -9.84 -3.58 -2.58
C VAL A 69 -11.09 -2.73 -2.39
N ALA A 70 -11.34 -2.30 -1.15
CA ALA A 70 -12.28 -1.24 -0.86
C ALA A 70 -11.53 0.10 -0.91
N ILE A 71 -12.05 1.04 -1.70
CA ILE A 71 -11.45 2.35 -1.94
C ILE A 71 -12.44 3.39 -1.48
N ASP A 72 -12.07 4.14 -0.45
CA ASP A 72 -12.77 5.34 -0.03
C ASP A 72 -12.02 6.55 -0.61
N TYR A 73 -12.67 7.26 -1.54
CA TYR A 73 -12.09 8.42 -2.20
C TYR A 73 -12.94 9.66 -1.94
N LYS A 74 -12.28 10.76 -1.56
CA LYS A 74 -12.92 12.07 -1.45
C LYS A 74 -12.67 12.87 -2.72
N GLY A 75 -13.74 13.14 -3.45
CA GLY A 75 -13.72 13.97 -4.66
C GLY A 75 -13.27 15.39 -4.39
N THR A 76 -12.82 16.08 -5.44
CA THR A 76 -12.51 17.52 -5.38
C THR A 76 -13.76 18.36 -5.05
N ASP A 77 -14.95 17.82 -5.26
CA ASP A 77 -16.24 18.39 -4.85
C ASP A 77 -16.57 18.14 -3.36
N GLY A 78 -15.67 17.49 -2.61
CA GLY A 78 -15.82 17.19 -1.19
C GLY A 78 -16.67 15.96 -0.87
N LYS A 79 -17.25 15.29 -1.88
CA LYS A 79 -18.06 14.09 -1.68
C LYS A 79 -17.20 12.86 -1.48
N GLU A 80 -17.68 11.95 -0.64
CA GLU A 80 -17.06 10.65 -0.43
C GLU A 80 -17.67 9.60 -1.35
N TYR A 81 -16.80 8.81 -1.95
CA TYR A 81 -17.12 7.75 -2.89
C TYR A 81 -16.52 6.45 -2.39
N GLY A 82 -17.37 5.49 -2.05
CA GLY A 82 -16.97 4.11 -1.77
C GLY A 82 -17.02 3.27 -3.04
N VAL A 83 -15.89 2.69 -3.42
CA VAL A 83 -15.74 1.85 -4.61
C VAL A 83 -15.10 0.53 -4.24
N ASN A 84 -15.67 -0.59 -4.72
CA ASN A 84 -15.05 -1.90 -4.57
C ASN A 84 -14.39 -2.31 -5.88
N ALA A 85 -13.07 -2.53 -5.86
CA ALA A 85 -12.30 -2.96 -7.01
C ALA A 85 -11.84 -4.41 -6.88
N ASN A 86 -11.93 -5.17 -7.98
CA ASN A 86 -11.25 -6.45 -8.13
C ASN A 86 -10.07 -6.22 -9.08
N ILE A 87 -8.86 -6.48 -8.58
CA ILE A 87 -7.61 -6.34 -9.34
C ILE A 87 -7.11 -7.75 -9.67
N LYS A 88 -6.74 -7.97 -10.92
CA LYS A 88 -6.04 -9.17 -11.38
C LYS A 88 -4.79 -8.75 -12.13
N MET A 89 -3.67 -9.40 -11.87
CA MET A 89 -2.42 -9.12 -12.57
C MET A 89 -1.83 -10.40 -13.16
N TYR A 90 -1.22 -10.26 -14.34
CA TYR A 90 -0.30 -11.23 -14.90
C TYR A 90 1.05 -10.52 -15.08
N ARG A 91 2.08 -11.04 -14.41
CA ARG A 91 3.40 -10.39 -14.33
C ARG A 91 3.94 -10.05 -15.72
N ASP A 92 4.49 -8.85 -15.86
CA ASP A 92 5.07 -8.32 -17.10
C ASP A 92 4.13 -8.27 -18.31
N SER A 93 2.82 -8.33 -18.09
CA SER A 93 1.83 -8.42 -19.17
C SER A 93 0.69 -7.44 -18.99
N ALA A 94 -0.08 -7.61 -17.90
CA ALA A 94 -1.31 -6.85 -17.73
C ALA A 94 -1.74 -6.67 -16.28
N ILE A 95 -2.43 -5.55 -16.04
CA ILE A 95 -3.28 -5.32 -14.87
C ILE A 95 -4.71 -5.17 -15.37
N TRP A 96 -5.63 -5.95 -14.81
CA TRP A 96 -7.04 -5.92 -15.11
C TRP A 96 -7.83 -5.54 -13.86
N ILE A 97 -8.59 -4.46 -13.94
CA ILE A 97 -9.35 -3.92 -12.81
C ILE A 97 -10.82 -3.86 -13.21
N SER A 98 -11.70 -4.38 -12.36
CA SER A 98 -13.14 -4.09 -12.43
C SER A 98 -13.57 -3.38 -11.14
N ALA A 99 -14.13 -2.19 -11.27
CA ALA A 99 -14.62 -1.40 -10.16
C ALA A 99 -16.15 -1.36 -10.17
N ASN A 100 -16.73 -1.72 -9.03
CA ASN A 100 -18.17 -1.72 -8.79
C ASN A 100 -18.54 -0.51 -7.94
N ALA A 101 -19.62 0.16 -8.32
CA ALA A 101 -20.27 1.19 -7.51
C ALA A 101 -21.14 0.55 -6.41
N ILE A 102 -21.85 1.41 -5.68
CA ILE A 102 -22.84 1.01 -4.68
C ILE A 102 -23.88 0.07 -5.34
N LEU A 103 -24.33 -0.95 -4.60
CA LEU A 103 -25.25 -2.01 -5.06
C LEU A 103 -24.67 -3.04 -6.05
N GLY A 104 -23.34 -3.09 -6.23
CA GLY A 104 -22.69 -4.16 -7.00
C GLY A 104 -22.75 -3.99 -8.52
N ILE A 105 -23.20 -2.84 -9.00
CA ILE A 105 -23.20 -2.50 -10.44
C ILE A 105 -21.77 -2.18 -10.86
N GLU A 106 -21.25 -2.88 -11.87
CA GLU A 106 -19.93 -2.60 -12.44
C GLU A 106 -19.95 -1.27 -13.18
N ALA A 107 -19.27 -0.27 -12.61
CA ALA A 107 -19.23 1.10 -13.13
C ALA A 107 -18.07 1.30 -14.11
N MET A 108 -16.93 0.67 -13.83
CA MET A 108 -15.70 0.93 -14.57
C MET A 108 -14.85 -0.34 -14.72
N ARG A 109 -14.16 -0.44 -15.85
CA ARG A 109 -13.18 -1.50 -16.12
C ARG A 109 -11.93 -0.91 -16.74
N VAL A 110 -10.77 -1.33 -16.25
CA VAL A 110 -9.46 -0.85 -16.70
C VAL A 110 -8.59 -2.04 -17.10
N LEU A 111 -7.92 -1.93 -18.24
CA LEU A 111 -6.83 -2.80 -18.66
C LEU A 111 -5.58 -1.95 -18.87
N VAL A 112 -4.54 -2.22 -18.09
CA VAL A 112 -3.21 -1.64 -18.27
C VAL A 112 -2.31 -2.71 -18.89
N THR A 113 -1.66 -2.39 -20.00
CA THR A 113 -0.63 -3.21 -20.65
C THR A 113 0.68 -2.43 -20.71
N LYS A 114 1.73 -3.04 -21.28
CA LYS A 114 3.05 -2.39 -21.42
C LYS A 114 2.99 -1.05 -22.17
N ASP A 115 2.07 -0.92 -23.10
CA ASP A 115 1.98 0.17 -24.07
C ASP A 115 0.73 1.04 -23.92
N SER A 116 -0.29 0.56 -23.20
CA SER A 116 -1.59 1.23 -23.19
C SER A 116 -2.35 1.14 -21.87
N VAL A 117 -3.22 2.12 -21.66
CA VAL A 117 -4.28 2.10 -20.66
C VAL A 117 -5.61 2.17 -21.39
N LYS A 118 -6.47 1.19 -21.15
CA LYS A 118 -7.80 1.08 -21.74
C LYS A 118 -8.83 1.15 -20.63
N LEU A 119 -9.74 2.10 -20.73
CA LEU A 119 -10.79 2.40 -19.76
C LEU A 119 -12.15 2.22 -20.43
N LEU A 120 -13.03 1.44 -19.78
CA LEU A 120 -14.44 1.33 -20.14
C LEU A 120 -15.27 1.88 -18.99
N ASN A 121 -15.87 3.06 -19.19
CA ASN A 121 -16.91 3.60 -18.32
C ASN A 121 -18.25 2.99 -18.74
N LYS A 122 -18.77 2.06 -17.94
CA LYS A 122 -20.02 1.35 -18.23
C LYS A 122 -21.26 2.18 -17.92
N LEU A 123 -21.15 3.18 -17.03
CA LEU A 123 -22.25 4.07 -16.69
C LEU A 123 -22.57 4.99 -17.88
N GLU A 124 -21.53 5.56 -18.49
CA GLU A 124 -21.66 6.48 -19.63
C GLU A 124 -21.53 5.80 -21.00
N LYS A 125 -21.21 4.50 -21.02
CA LYS A 125 -20.95 3.71 -22.24
C LYS A 125 -19.82 4.28 -23.09
N VAL A 126 -18.78 4.80 -22.44
CA VAL A 126 -17.60 5.40 -23.09
C VAL A 126 -16.40 4.48 -22.97
N TYR A 127 -15.72 4.26 -24.09
CA TYR A 127 -14.43 3.58 -24.16
C TYR A 127 -13.32 4.59 -24.44
N THR A 128 -12.22 4.51 -23.71
CA THR A 128 -11.05 5.36 -23.88
C THR A 128 -9.79 4.50 -23.91
N ALA A 129 -8.91 4.73 -24.88
CA ALA A 129 -7.61 4.10 -24.95
C ALA A 129 -6.53 5.17 -25.09
N ARG A 130 -5.49 5.07 -24.27
CA ARG A 130 -4.35 5.99 -24.26
C ARG A 130 -3.05 5.18 -24.19
N SER A 131 -1.94 5.80 -24.59
CA SER A 131 -0.62 5.21 -24.35
C SER A 131 -0.35 5.11 -22.85
N ILE A 132 0.57 4.22 -22.44
CA ILE A 132 0.96 4.08 -21.02
C ILE A 132 1.49 5.40 -20.43
N GLY A 133 2.09 6.26 -21.25
CA GLY A 133 2.60 7.58 -20.86
C GLY A 133 1.52 8.52 -20.30
N PHE A 134 0.25 8.29 -20.63
CA PHE A 134 -0.88 9.02 -20.04
C PHE A 134 -0.89 8.95 -18.51
N LEU A 135 -0.44 7.85 -17.91
CA LEU A 135 -0.36 7.74 -16.44
C LEU A 135 0.60 8.77 -15.86
N GLN A 136 1.73 9.01 -16.51
CA GLN A 136 2.69 10.01 -16.07
C GLN A 136 2.14 11.42 -16.25
N GLU A 137 1.42 11.70 -17.35
CA GLU A 137 0.78 13.01 -17.57
C GLU A 137 -0.19 13.36 -16.44
N VAL A 138 -1.02 12.41 -16.00
CA VAL A 138 -2.07 12.69 -15.00
C VAL A 138 -1.59 12.59 -13.55
N THR A 139 -0.56 11.78 -13.28
CA THR A 139 -0.04 11.60 -11.91
C THR A 139 1.21 12.42 -11.61
N SER A 140 1.88 12.94 -12.65
CA SER A 140 3.23 13.52 -12.54
C SER A 140 4.28 12.57 -11.97
N LEU A 141 4.01 11.26 -11.98
CA LEU A 141 4.92 10.21 -11.53
C LEU A 141 5.39 9.37 -12.72
N PRO A 142 6.66 8.90 -12.74
CA PRO A 142 7.20 8.08 -13.82
C PRO A 142 6.64 6.64 -13.76
N LEU A 143 5.34 6.49 -13.95
CA LEU A 143 4.61 5.24 -13.84
C LEU A 143 4.58 4.49 -15.18
N ASN A 144 4.95 3.21 -15.13
CA ASN A 144 4.73 2.25 -16.21
C ASN A 144 4.06 0.97 -15.65
N LEU A 145 3.83 -0.03 -16.50
CA LEU A 145 3.22 -1.30 -16.08
C LEU A 145 3.99 -1.96 -14.92
N ALA A 146 5.31 -2.07 -15.03
CA ALA A 146 6.14 -2.74 -14.03
C ALA A 146 6.06 -2.01 -12.69
N THR A 147 6.25 -0.68 -12.69
CA THR A 147 6.15 0.12 -11.47
C THR A 147 4.78 -0.01 -10.81
N LEU A 148 3.69 0.02 -11.58
CA LEU A 148 2.34 -0.21 -11.03
C LEU A 148 2.19 -1.61 -10.44
N GLN A 149 2.71 -2.64 -11.10
CA GLN A 149 2.68 -4.02 -10.63
C GLN A 149 3.43 -4.16 -9.29
N GLU A 150 4.61 -3.56 -9.18
CA GLU A 150 5.40 -3.55 -7.93
C GLU A 150 4.69 -2.78 -6.80
N MET A 151 4.11 -1.62 -7.11
CA MET A 151 3.34 -0.85 -6.12
C MET A 151 2.12 -1.61 -5.61
N ILE A 152 1.37 -2.28 -6.49
CA ILE A 152 0.16 -3.02 -6.11
C ILE A 152 0.49 -4.25 -5.27
N ILE A 153 1.57 -4.97 -5.61
CA ILE A 153 1.97 -6.16 -4.85
C ILE A 153 2.65 -5.81 -3.52
N GLY A 154 3.14 -4.58 -3.37
CA GLY A 154 3.81 -4.09 -2.16
C GLY A 154 5.33 -4.19 -2.19
N ASN A 155 5.93 -4.34 -3.37
CA ASN A 155 7.37 -4.30 -3.55
C ASN A 155 7.87 -2.84 -3.63
N PRO A 156 9.12 -2.56 -3.23
CA PRO A 156 9.68 -1.23 -3.30
C PRO A 156 9.78 -0.74 -4.75
N VAL A 157 9.45 0.53 -4.96
CA VAL A 157 9.66 1.22 -6.23
C VAL A 157 10.60 2.41 -6.03
N TYR A 158 11.37 2.72 -7.06
CA TYR A 158 12.34 3.82 -7.08
C TYR A 158 13.43 3.74 -5.99
N LEU A 159 13.67 2.56 -5.43
CA LEU A 159 14.79 2.30 -4.52
C LEU A 159 16.08 2.10 -5.33
N ASP A 160 17.09 2.92 -5.04
CA ASP A 160 18.42 2.81 -5.65
C ASP A 160 19.45 2.28 -4.63
N SER A 161 20.47 1.59 -5.12
CA SER A 161 21.63 1.16 -4.32
C SER A 161 22.46 2.31 -3.76
N ASN A 162 22.36 3.51 -4.35
CA ASN A 162 23.04 4.71 -3.91
C ASN A 162 22.37 5.33 -2.67
N ILE A 163 22.65 4.75 -1.51
CA ILE A 163 22.15 5.22 -0.22
C ILE A 163 23.02 6.36 0.30
N VAL A 164 22.43 7.55 0.42
CA VAL A 164 23.13 8.77 0.88
C VAL A 164 22.88 9.09 2.35
N ARG A 165 21.86 8.46 2.96
CA ARG A 165 21.56 8.64 4.39
C ARG A 165 21.00 7.37 5.00
N TYR A 166 21.49 7.07 6.20
CA TYR A 166 21.01 6.02 7.08
C TYR A 166 20.61 6.62 8.42
N THR A 167 19.47 6.20 8.96
CA THR A 167 19.06 6.52 10.33
C THR A 167 18.49 5.28 10.99
N ALA A 168 18.87 5.01 12.24
CA ALA A 168 18.28 3.96 13.05
C ALA A 168 17.82 4.53 14.39
N GLY A 169 16.58 4.24 14.77
CA GLY A 169 16.02 4.68 16.04
C GLY A 169 14.61 4.16 16.24
N ASN A 170 14.22 3.89 17.49
CA ASN A 170 12.87 3.44 17.85
C ASN A 170 12.38 2.18 17.08
N GLY A 171 13.31 1.28 16.72
CA GLY A 171 13.00 0.08 15.95
C GLY A 171 12.74 0.31 14.45
N VAL A 172 12.96 1.54 13.96
CA VAL A 172 12.79 1.90 12.55
C VAL A 172 14.16 2.17 11.93
N ILE A 173 14.36 1.60 10.74
CA ILE A 173 15.48 1.91 9.87
C ILE A 173 14.95 2.83 8.76
N GLY A 174 15.58 3.99 8.62
CA GLY A 174 15.34 4.93 7.53
C GLY A 174 16.51 4.93 6.57
N LEU A 175 16.23 4.75 5.28
CA LEU A 175 17.20 4.83 4.18
C LEU A 175 16.76 5.92 3.21
N MET A 176 17.70 6.76 2.77
CA MET A 176 17.48 7.70 1.67
C MET A 176 18.35 7.30 0.50
N SER A 177 17.73 6.97 -0.63
CA SER A 177 18.43 6.64 -1.88
C SER A 177 18.33 7.78 -2.88
N LEU A 178 19.39 8.04 -3.64
CA LEU A 178 19.39 8.99 -4.76
C LEU A 178 19.52 8.25 -6.08
N GLY A 179 18.38 8.02 -6.73
CA GLY A 179 18.28 7.38 -8.03
C GLY A 179 18.01 8.35 -9.18
N VAL A 180 17.60 7.80 -10.32
CA VAL A 180 17.39 8.57 -11.56
C VAL A 180 16.09 9.35 -11.64
N TYR A 181 15.07 8.94 -10.88
CA TYR A 181 13.70 9.44 -11.03
C TYR A 181 13.45 10.79 -10.35
N PHE A 182 14.23 11.14 -9.32
CA PHE A 182 13.95 12.30 -8.46
C PHE A 182 15.19 13.18 -8.20
N LYS A 183 16.15 13.21 -9.14
CA LYS A 183 17.42 13.96 -8.98
C LYS A 183 17.26 15.45 -8.69
N ASN A 184 16.13 16.05 -9.09
CA ASN A 184 15.87 17.48 -8.98
C ASN A 184 14.90 17.86 -7.84
N LEU A 185 14.54 16.92 -6.95
CA LEU A 185 13.57 17.12 -5.86
C LEU A 185 14.23 17.24 -4.47
N LEU A 186 15.53 17.51 -4.41
CA LEU A 186 16.31 17.66 -3.17
C LEU A 186 16.55 19.13 -2.83
#